data_AF-V9H624-F1
#
_entry.id   AF-V9H624-F1
#
_cell.length_a   1.000
_cell.length_b   1.000
_cell.length_c   1.000
_cell.angle_alpha   90.00
_cell.angle_beta   90.00
_cell.angle_gamma   90.00
#
_symmetry.space_group_name_H-M   'P 1'
#
loop_
_entity.id
_entity.type
_entity.pdbx_description
1 polymer ?
#
loop_
_entity_poly.entity_id
_entity_poly.type
_entity_poly.pdbx_seq_one_letter_code
_entity_poly.pdbx_strand_id
1 'polypeptide(L)'
;MASNIHDTKAGIFVAKKAFATCPSLKGFCADAGYRNTFEREVSEQLGLTIQISKKIQDISWHILPKRWIVERTFAWLGWSRRLAKDFEQTNLSAENFVKLGYISQILKFIK
;
A
#
# COMPACT_ATOMS: atom_id res chain seq x y z
N MET A 1 -9.96 21.31 3.04
CA MET A 1 -11.40 21.00 3.04
C MET A 1 -11.59 19.50 2.90
N ALA A 2 -12.37 18.92 3.82
CA ALA A 2 -12.91 17.55 3.85
C ALA A 2 -11.94 16.35 3.95
N SER A 3 -11.45 16.07 5.16
CA SER A 3 -11.27 14.68 5.62
C SER A 3 -12.62 14.20 6.16
N ASN A 4 -13.55 13.82 5.26
CA ASN A 4 -14.90 13.35 5.65
C ASN A 4 -15.29 12.01 5.01
N ILE A 5 -14.34 11.33 4.37
CA ILE A 5 -14.58 10.02 3.75
C ILE A 5 -13.86 8.99 4.59
N HIS A 6 -14.63 8.09 5.19
CA HIS A 6 -14.08 6.94 5.92
C HIS A 6 -13.16 6.15 4.98
N ASP A 7 -11.99 5.70 5.47
CA ASP A 7 -10.99 5.00 4.66
C ASP A 7 -11.57 3.81 3.89
N THR A 8 -12.59 3.16 4.46
CA THR A 8 -13.34 2.08 3.82
C THR A 8 -14.02 2.51 2.52
N LYS A 9 -14.57 3.72 2.45
CA LYS A 9 -15.17 4.30 1.22
C LYS A 9 -14.12 4.95 0.32
N ALA A 10 -13.01 5.43 0.87
CA ALA A 10 -11.92 5.99 0.06
C ALA A 10 -11.10 4.89 -0.65
N GLY A 11 -11.00 3.70 -0.04
CA GLY A 11 -10.20 2.59 -0.51
C GLY A 11 -10.56 2.13 -1.93
N ILE A 12 -11.84 2.17 -2.30
CA ILE A 12 -12.30 1.76 -3.64
C ILE A 12 -11.71 2.63 -4.75
N PHE A 13 -11.51 3.93 -4.50
CA PHE A 13 -10.89 4.84 -5.48
C PHE A 13 -9.44 4.44 -5.73
N VAL A 14 -8.72 4.07 -4.66
CA VAL A 14 -7.34 3.59 -4.76
C VAL A 14 -7.30 2.25 -5.49
N ALA A 15 -8.21 1.31 -5.18
CA ALA A 15 -8.30 0.03 -5.86
C ALA A 15 -8.58 0.18 -7.37
N LYS A 16 -9.52 1.05 -7.75
CA LYS A 16 -9.81 1.38 -9.15
C LYS A 16 -8.60 1.96 -9.87
N LYS A 17 -7.93 2.94 -9.25
CA LYS A 17 -6.74 3.56 -9.84
C LYS A 17 -5.60 2.55 -9.99
N ALA A 18 -5.40 1.67 -9.00
CA ALA A 18 -4.41 0.60 -9.05
C ALA A 18 -4.70 -0.39 -10.17
N PHE A 19 -5.95 -0.82 -10.32
CA PHE A 19 -6.37 -1.73 -11.40
C PHE A 19 -6.18 -1.09 -12.79
N ALA A 20 -6.54 0.19 -12.94
CA ALA A 20 -6.32 0.92 -14.19
C ALA A 20 -4.83 1.09 -14.54
N THR A 21 -3.97 1.26 -13.52
CA THR A 21 -2.52 1.41 -13.70
C THR A 21 -1.84 0.06 -13.96
N CYS A 22 -2.36 -1.01 -13.36
CA CYS A 22 -1.79 -2.36 -13.44
C CYS A 22 -2.90 -3.38 -13.76
N PRO A 23 -3.22 -3.62 -15.04
CA PRO A 23 -4.26 -4.56 -15.44
C PRO A 23 -3.96 -6.02 -15.08
N SER A 24 -2.69 -6.37 -14.83
CA SER A 24 -2.27 -7.72 -14.41
C SER A 24 -2.49 -8.01 -12.92
N LEU A 25 -3.13 -7.11 -12.19
CA LEU A 25 -3.34 -7.25 -10.75
C LEU A 25 -4.33 -8.38 -10.46
N LYS A 26 -3.93 -9.34 -9.63
CA LYS A 26 -4.72 -10.56 -9.32
C LYS A 26 -5.66 -10.40 -8.13
N GLY A 27 -5.49 -9.35 -7.33
CA GLY A 27 -6.25 -9.14 -6.11
C GLY A 27 -5.53 -8.23 -5.12
N PHE A 28 -6.18 -7.98 -3.99
CA PHE A 28 -5.72 -7.05 -2.97
C PHE A 28 -5.58 -7.73 -1.60
N CYS A 29 -4.85 -7.07 -0.70
CA CYS A 29 -4.79 -7.45 0.70
C CYS A 29 -5.08 -6.23 1.55
N ALA A 30 -5.93 -6.37 2.55
CA ALA A 30 -6.34 -5.27 3.40
C ALA A 30 -6.44 -5.71 4.87
N ASP A 31 -6.47 -4.74 5.77
CA ASP A 31 -6.70 -4.99 7.20
C ASP A 31 -8.19 -5.22 7.52
N ALA A 32 -8.48 -5.56 8.77
CA ALA A 32 -9.83 -5.84 9.23
C ALA A 32 -10.78 -4.62 9.21
N GLY A 33 -10.26 -3.39 9.11
CA GLY A 33 -11.04 -2.15 8.97
C GLY A 33 -11.66 -1.97 7.58
N TYR A 34 -11.19 -2.72 6.58
CA TYR A 34 -11.76 -2.75 5.23
C TYR A 34 -12.79 -3.87 5.00
N ARG A 35 -13.29 -4.50 6.07
CA ARG A 35 -14.31 -5.55 5.97
C ARG A 35 -15.65 -5.01 5.43
N ASN A 36 -16.43 -5.91 4.86
CA ASN A 36 -17.78 -5.68 4.35
C ASN A 36 -17.81 -4.81 3.10
N THR A 37 -17.84 -3.48 3.25
CA THR A 37 -18.18 -2.57 2.14
C THR A 37 -17.11 -2.54 1.07
N PHE A 38 -15.84 -2.40 1.46
CA PHE A 38 -14.72 -2.40 0.51
C PHE A 38 -14.53 -3.76 -0.17
N GLU A 39 -14.65 -4.85 0.58
CA GLU A 39 -14.59 -6.22 0.06
C GLU A 39 -15.66 -6.46 -1.02
N ARG A 40 -16.91 -6.09 -0.72
CA ARG A 40 -18.02 -6.21 -1.65
C ARG A 40 -17.82 -5.33 -2.88
N GLU A 41 -17.44 -4.07 -2.71
CA GLU A 41 -17.28 -3.13 -3.82
C GLU A 41 -16.17 -3.56 -4.79
N VAL A 42 -15.04 -4.07 -4.31
CA VAL A 42 -13.97 -4.55 -5.18
C VAL A 42 -14.36 -5.85 -5.88
N SER A 43 -15.08 -6.75 -5.21
CA SER A 43 -15.58 -7.97 -5.83
C SER A 43 -16.61 -7.65 -6.93
N GLU A 44 -17.58 -6.78 -6.65
CA GLU A 44 -18.65 -6.41 -7.59
C GLU A 44 -18.16 -5.54 -8.75
N GLN A 45 -17.26 -4.57 -8.49
CA GLN A 45 -16.86 -3.59 -9.50
C GLN A 45 -15.59 -3.97 -10.26
N LEU A 46 -14.67 -4.73 -9.65
CA LEU A 46 -13.39 -5.10 -10.26
C LEU A 46 -13.27 -6.61 -10.52
N GLY A 47 -14.15 -7.44 -9.95
CA GLY A 47 -14.08 -8.91 -10.09
C GLY A 47 -12.84 -9.51 -9.43
N LEU A 48 -12.20 -8.80 -8.50
CA LEU A 48 -10.95 -9.20 -7.87
C LEU A 48 -11.14 -9.70 -6.45
N THR A 49 -10.32 -10.66 -6.04
CA THR A 49 -10.34 -11.19 -4.66
C THR A 49 -9.58 -10.28 -3.70
N ILE A 50 -10.15 -10.04 -2.52
CA ILE A 50 -9.48 -9.40 -1.39
C ILE A 50 -9.16 -10.44 -0.32
N GLN A 51 -7.93 -10.41 0.19
CA GLN A 51 -7.56 -11.14 1.40
C GLN A 51 -7.52 -10.19 2.60
N ILE A 52 -8.50 -10.32 3.49
CA ILE A 52 -8.55 -9.56 4.75
C ILE A 52 -7.67 -10.24 5.80
N SER A 53 -6.69 -9.50 6.33
CA SER A 53 -5.87 -9.96 7.44
C SER A 53 -6.71 -10.01 8.72
N LYS A 54 -6.78 -11.18 9.36
CA LYS A 54 -7.41 -11.33 10.67
C LYS A 54 -6.50 -10.71 11.74
N LYS A 55 -7.10 -10.08 12.75
CA LYS A 55 -6.38 -9.64 13.94
C LYS A 55 -5.80 -10.89 14.62
N ILE A 56 -4.51 -10.87 14.92
CA ILE A 56 -3.85 -11.93 15.68
C ILE A 56 -4.49 -11.91 17.08
N GLN A 57 -5.11 -13.02 17.48
CA GLN A 57 -5.82 -13.13 18.77
C GLN A 57 -4.88 -13.56 19.90
N ASP A 58 -3.77 -14.22 19.57
CA ASP A 58 -2.74 -14.61 20.52
C ASP A 58 -1.70 -13.49 20.77
N ILE A 59 -1.10 -13.52 21.96
CA ILE A 59 0.01 -12.64 22.35
C ILE A 59 1.33 -13.07 21.66
N SER A 60 1.35 -14.22 21.00
CA SER A 60 2.53 -14.75 20.31
C SER A 60 2.73 -14.11 18.93
N TRP A 61 4.00 -14.00 18.54
CA TRP A 61 4.39 -13.44 17.25
C TRP A 61 3.98 -14.38 16.10
N HIS A 62 3.30 -13.82 15.10
CA HIS A 62 2.86 -14.55 13.91
C HIS A 62 3.39 -13.89 12.63
N ILE A 63 3.85 -14.71 11.68
CA ILE A 63 4.26 -14.23 10.35
C ILE A 63 3.02 -13.98 9.50
N LEU A 64 2.82 -12.73 9.06
CA LEU A 64 1.85 -12.37 8.03
C LEU A 64 2.59 -12.19 6.69
N PRO A 65 2.68 -13.24 5.85
CA PRO A 65 3.66 -13.30 4.76
C PRO A 65 3.58 -12.13 3.78
N LYS A 66 2.38 -11.63 3.48
CA LYS A 66 2.20 -10.49 2.57
C LYS A 66 2.51 -9.13 3.20
N ARG A 67 2.28 -8.99 4.52
CA ARG A 67 2.52 -7.75 5.26
C ARG A 67 4.00 -7.42 5.33
N TRP A 68 4.83 -8.44 5.56
CA TRP A 68 6.29 -8.30 5.63
C TRP A 68 6.91 -7.78 4.34
N ILE A 69 6.34 -8.07 3.18
CA ILE A 69 6.83 -7.57 1.90
C ILE A 69 6.66 -6.05 1.83
N VAL A 70 5.50 -5.55 2.25
CA VAL A 70 5.17 -4.12 2.26
C VAL A 70 6.04 -3.38 3.29
N GLU A 71 6.08 -3.87 4.53
CA GLU A 71 6.87 -3.25 5.61
C GLU A 71 8.36 -3.24 5.27
N ARG A 72 8.90 -4.32 4.71
CA ARG A 72 10.30 -4.39 4.26
C ARG A 72 10.59 -3.37 3.17
N THR A 73 9.66 -3.18 2.23
CA THR A 73 9.80 -2.18 1.16
C THR A 73 9.95 -0.78 1.74
N PHE A 74 9.11 -0.42 2.73
CA PHE A 74 9.23 0.86 3.43
C PHE A 74 10.49 0.95 4.28
N ALA A 75 10.91 -0.13 4.94
CA ALA A 75 12.14 -0.16 5.72
C ALA A 75 13.38 0.14 4.83
N TRP A 76 13.42 -0.39 3.61
CA TRP A 76 14.49 -0.08 2.65
C TRP A 76 14.47 1.37 2.17
N LEU A 77 13.31 2.00 2.07
CA LEU A 77 13.22 3.44 1.78
C LEU A 77 13.81 4.27 2.93
N GLY A 78 13.71 3.81 4.17
CA GLY A 78 14.36 4.43 5.33
C GLY A 78 15.89 4.49 5.25
N TRP A 79 16.52 3.66 4.41
CA TRP A 79 17.96 3.73 4.16
C TRP A 79 18.35 4.83 3.15
N SER A 80 17.38 5.42 2.45
CA SER A 80 17.63 6.59 1.63
C SER A 80 17.72 7.82 2.54
N ARG A 81 18.95 8.28 2.82
CA ARG A 81 19.21 9.46 3.67
C ARG A 81 18.38 10.68 3.27
N ARG A 82 18.06 10.84 1.99
CA ARG A 82 17.25 11.95 1.48
C ARG A 82 15.78 11.88 1.91
N LEU A 83 15.25 10.67 2.14
CA LEU A 83 13.89 10.48 2.67
C LEU A 83 13.82 10.59 4.21
N ALA A 84 14.95 10.53 4.90
CA ALA A 84 15.01 10.58 6.37
C ALA A 84 14.81 11.99 6.95
N LYS A 85 14.84 13.03 6.11
CA LYS A 85 14.61 14.42 6.51
C LYS A 85 13.67 15.05 5.50
N ASP A 86 12.62 15.70 5.99
CA ASP A 86 11.71 16.47 5.16
C ASP A 86 12.37 17.81 4.81
N PHE A 87 13.22 17.77 3.80
CA PHE A 87 13.84 18.96 3.23
C PHE A 87 13.03 19.56 2.09
N GLU A 88 11.87 18.96 1.77
CA GLU A 88 11.18 19.23 0.53
C GLU A 88 10.23 20.40 0.68
N GLN A 89 10.42 21.41 -0.17
CA GLN A 89 9.62 22.63 -0.11
C GLN A 89 8.22 22.44 -0.69
N THR A 90 8.00 21.36 -1.46
CA THR A 90 6.72 21.03 -2.08
C THR A 90 6.43 19.53 -2.07
N ASN A 91 5.14 19.15 -2.03
CA ASN A 91 4.70 17.76 -2.11
C ASN A 91 5.16 17.05 -3.39
N LEU A 92 5.27 17.77 -4.51
CA LEU A 92 5.76 17.23 -5.77
C LEU A 92 7.22 16.79 -5.66
N SER A 93 8.05 17.57 -4.97
CA SER A 93 9.45 17.23 -4.74
C SER A 93 9.58 16.01 -3.82
N ALA A 94 8.79 15.98 -2.73
CA ALA A 94 8.71 14.82 -1.83
C ALA A 94 8.32 13.53 -2.57
N GLU A 95 7.28 13.58 -3.41
CA GLU A 95 6.84 12.43 -4.21
C GLU A 95 7.94 11.93 -5.15
N ASN A 96 8.65 12.84 -5.81
CA ASN A 96 9.74 12.50 -6.73
C ASN A 96 10.90 11.81 -6.01
N PHE A 97 11.24 12.22 -4.78
CA PHE A 97 12.29 11.54 -4.01
C PHE A 97 11.90 10.16 -3.54
N VAL A 98 10.63 9.92 -3.24
CA VAL A 98 10.14 8.56 -2.96
C VAL A 98 10.31 7.67 -4.19
N LYS A 99 9.93 8.16 -5.38
CA LYS A 99 10.11 7.43 -6.65
C LYS A 99 11.59 7.12 -6.92
N LEU A 100 12.47 8.12 -6.78
CA LEU A 100 13.92 7.95 -6.97
C LEU A 100 14.51 6.94 -5.98
N GLY A 101 14.09 7.00 -4.71
CA GLY A 101 14.48 6.04 -3.69
C GLY A 101 14.10 4.61 -4.07
N TYR A 102 12.88 4.42 -4.57
CA TYR A 102 12.39 3.10 -4.99
C TYR A 102 13.11 2.57 -6.24
N ILE A 103 13.30 3.41 -7.27
CA ILE A 103 14.08 3.06 -8.47
C ILE A 103 15.49 2.63 -8.08
N SER A 104 16.15 3.38 -7.20
CA SER A 104 17.49 3.02 -6.70
C SER A 104 17.52 1.67 -6.00
N GLN A 105 16.46 1.30 -5.28
CA GLN A 105 16.36 -0.04 -4.66
C GLN A 105 16.18 -1.12 -5.72
N ILE A 106 15.27 -0.95 -6.68
CA ILE A 106 15.05 -1.94 -7.76
C ILE A 106 16.34 -2.21 -8.53
N LEU A 107 17.10 -1.16 -8.88
CA LEU A 107 18.35 -1.29 -9.63
C LEU A 107 19.40 -2.15 -8.90
N LYS A 108 19.37 -2.24 -7.56
CA LYS A 108 20.28 -3.11 -6.81
C LYS A 108 19.94 -4.60 -6.98
N PHE A 109 18.69 -4.92 -7.30
CA PHE A 109 18.19 -6.29 -7.44
C PHE A 109 18.25 -6.84 -8.87
N ILE A 110 18.54 -6.00 -9.88
CA ILE A 110 18.65 -6.39 -11.31
C ILE A 110 20.10 -6.81 -11.67
N LYS A 111 20.90 -7.20 -10.68
CA LYS A 111 22.27 -7.70 -10.94
C LYS A 111 22.30 -9.17 -11.30
#